data_AF-A0A534JH80-F1
#
_entry.id   AF-A0A534JH80-F1
#
_cell.length_a   1.000
_cell.length_b   1.000
_cell.length_c   1.000
_cell.angle_alpha   90.00
_cell.angle_beta   90.00
_cell.angle_gamma   90.00
#
_symmetry.space_group_name_H-M   'P 1'
#
loop_
_entity.id
_entity.type
_entity.pdbx_description
1 polymer ?
#
loop_
_entity_poly.entity_id
_entity_poly.type
_entity_poly.pdbx_seq_one_letter_code
_entity_poly.pdbx_strand_id
1 'polypeptide(L)'
;MTPRADFSDPARPTLWRAIFAFLALPGRVAFAAPLWLARHGRTVAPWAPPRKLVTSGPYRLSRNPMYIGVIDVLLGYALAVAIAFHLRVLVSEEPWARRTFGADWEDYRARVPRWLPRLRKS
;
A
#
# COMPACT_ATOMS: atom_id res chain seq x y z
N MET A 1 42.06 -13.12 7.02
CA MET A 1 40.87 -13.33 7.87
C MET A 1 39.74 -12.50 7.28
N THR A 2 38.83 -13.13 6.52
CA THR A 2 37.64 -12.46 5.96
C THR A 2 36.52 -12.46 7.01
N PRO A 3 35.81 -11.34 7.21
CA PRO A 3 34.68 -11.31 8.15
C PRO A 3 33.56 -12.24 7.64
N ARG A 4 33.16 -13.22 8.45
CA ARG A 4 31.90 -13.94 8.24
C ARG A 4 30.78 -12.92 8.46
N ALA A 5 30.01 -12.64 7.42
CA ALA A 5 28.75 -11.92 7.58
C ALA A 5 27.86 -12.75 8.52
N ASP A 6 27.65 -12.24 9.73
CA ASP A 6 26.73 -12.82 10.69
C ASP A 6 25.30 -12.46 10.26
N PHE A 7 24.59 -13.44 9.71
CA PHE A 7 23.22 -13.29 9.23
C PHE A 7 22.18 -13.35 10.37
N SER A 8 22.61 -13.41 11.64
CA SER A 8 21.72 -13.52 12.80
C SER A 8 21.36 -12.19 13.46
N ASP A 9 21.81 -11.04 12.92
CA ASP A 9 21.48 -9.72 13.45
C ASP A 9 19.98 -9.38 13.28
N PRO A 10 19.19 -9.32 14.37
CA PRO A 10 17.75 -9.02 14.33
C PRO A 10 17.46 -7.54 13.96
N ALA A 11 18.47 -6.69 13.81
CA ALA A 11 18.33 -5.25 13.68
C ALA A 11 18.11 -4.71 12.25
N ARG A 12 18.06 -5.54 11.19
CA ARG A 12 17.70 -5.12 9.82
C ARG A 12 16.92 -6.24 9.10
N PRO A 13 15.62 -6.10 8.71
CA PRO A 13 14.92 -4.90 8.26
C PRO A 13 13.50 -4.72 8.86
N THR A 14 13.32 -3.72 9.72
CA THR A 14 12.01 -3.26 10.22
C THR A 14 11.09 -2.73 9.12
N LEU A 15 11.65 -2.15 8.05
CA LEU A 15 10.89 -1.58 6.93
C LEU A 15 10.11 -2.65 6.15
N TRP A 16 10.71 -3.79 5.83
CA TRP A 16 10.00 -4.86 5.11
C TRP A 16 8.90 -5.46 5.97
N ARG A 17 9.12 -5.62 7.27
CA ARG A 17 8.06 -6.06 8.20
C ARG A 17 6.93 -5.03 8.30
N ALA A 18 7.24 -3.73 8.26
CA ALA A 18 6.26 -2.66 8.21
C ALA A 18 5.51 -2.62 6.87
N ILE A 19 6.18 -2.87 5.74
CA ILE A 19 5.57 -2.96 4.40
C ILE A 19 4.66 -4.18 4.32
N PHE A 20 5.12 -5.36 4.76
CA PHE A 20 4.30 -6.57 4.82
C PHE A 20 3.14 -6.42 5.81
N ALA A 21 3.36 -5.76 6.95
CA ALA A 21 2.29 -5.42 7.89
C ALA A 21 1.30 -4.45 7.23
N PHE A 22 1.75 -3.40 6.54
CA PHE A 22 0.92 -2.42 5.84
C PHE A 22 0.17 -3.02 4.64
N LEU A 23 0.72 -4.01 3.95
CA LEU A 23 0.01 -4.77 2.91
C LEU A 23 -0.96 -5.79 3.49
N ALA A 24 -0.66 -6.38 4.65
CA ALA A 24 -1.51 -7.38 5.31
C ALA A 24 -2.61 -6.79 6.20
N LEU A 25 -2.42 -5.58 6.74
CA LEU A 25 -3.38 -4.90 7.63
C LEU A 25 -4.72 -4.58 6.94
N PRO A 26 -4.75 -4.09 5.68
CA PRO A 26 -5.96 -3.84 4.91
C PRO A 26 -6.82 -5.10 4.75
N GLY A 27 -6.17 -6.22 4.43
CA GLY A 27 -6.83 -7.52 4.34
C GLY A 27 -7.42 -7.96 5.68
N ARG A 28 -6.76 -7.66 6.80
CA ARG A 28 -7.26 -8.04 8.13
C ARG A 28 -8.51 -7.28 8.54
N VAL A 29 -8.59 -5.97 8.31
CA VAL A 29 -9.78 -5.16 8.68
C VAL A 29 -10.93 -5.40 7.71
N ALA A 30 -10.64 -5.41 6.40
CA ALA A 30 -11.63 -5.66 5.35
C ALA A 30 -12.26 -7.04 5.43
N PHE A 31 -11.51 -8.07 5.84
CA PHE A 31 -12.08 -9.39 6.09
C PHE A 31 -12.64 -9.56 7.50
N ALA A 32 -12.11 -8.89 8.54
CA ALA A 32 -12.57 -9.11 9.91
C ALA A 32 -14.04 -8.72 10.12
N ALA A 33 -14.52 -7.59 9.57
CA ALA A 33 -15.91 -7.18 9.78
C ALA A 33 -16.92 -8.10 9.06
N PRO A 34 -16.78 -8.41 7.76
CA PRO A 34 -17.63 -9.39 7.07
C PRO A 34 -17.51 -10.80 7.65
N LEU A 35 -16.30 -11.26 8.00
CA LEU A 35 -16.08 -12.59 8.59
C LEU A 35 -16.68 -12.69 10.00
N TRP A 36 -16.62 -11.62 10.79
CA TRP A 36 -17.26 -11.57 12.10
C TRP A 36 -18.78 -11.59 11.98
N LEU A 37 -19.37 -10.82 11.05
CA LEU A 37 -20.80 -10.88 10.73
C LEU A 37 -21.22 -12.29 10.28
N ALA A 38 -20.46 -12.89 9.35
CA ALA A 38 -20.70 -14.24 8.85
C ALA A 38 -20.67 -15.29 9.97
N ARG A 39 -19.67 -15.21 10.86
CA ARG A 39 -19.53 -16.12 12.00
C ARG A 39 -20.62 -15.98 13.06
N HIS A 40 -21.30 -14.83 13.14
CA HIS A 40 -22.38 -14.58 14.10
C HIS A 40 -23.78 -14.64 13.46
N GLY A 41 -23.89 -15.20 12.25
CA GLY A 41 -25.17 -15.32 11.53
C GLY A 41 -25.84 -13.97 11.25
N ARG A 42 -25.05 -12.89 11.19
CA ARG A 42 -25.54 -11.54 10.90
C ARG A 42 -25.45 -11.26 9.41
N THR A 43 -26.37 -10.44 8.93
CA THR A 43 -26.45 -10.06 7.52
C THR A 43 -25.14 -9.41 7.07
N VAL A 44 -24.38 -10.13 6.23
CA VAL A 44 -23.14 -9.65 5.61
C VAL A 44 -23.45 -8.74 4.41
N ALA A 45 -24.64 -8.87 3.84
CA ALA A 45 -25.09 -8.14 2.65
C ALA A 45 -25.40 -6.66 2.96
N PRO A 46 -24.66 -5.69 2.35
CA PRO A 46 -24.90 -4.24 2.50
C PRO A 46 -26.29 -3.78 2.07
N TRP A 47 -26.93 -4.51 1.15
CA TRP A 47 -28.21 -4.16 0.53
C TRP A 47 -29.44 -4.69 1.29
N ALA A 48 -29.25 -5.47 2.35
CA ALA A 48 -30.35 -5.99 3.16
C ALA A 48 -30.51 -5.13 4.43
N PRO A 49 -31.70 -4.56 4.68
CA PRO A 49 -31.92 -3.68 5.83
C PRO A 49 -31.61 -4.43 7.14
N PRO A 50 -30.78 -3.85 8.04
CA PRO A 50 -30.38 -4.50 9.27
C PRO A 50 -31.59 -4.70 10.18
N ARG A 51 -31.94 -5.96 10.46
CA ARG A 51 -33.08 -6.32 11.34
C ARG A 51 -32.83 -5.97 12.82
N LYS A 52 -31.57 -5.79 13.23
CA LYS A 52 -31.15 -5.43 14.59
C LYS A 52 -29.88 -4.58 14.52
N LEU A 53 -29.80 -3.56 15.39
CA LEU A 53 -28.60 -2.73 15.53
C LEU A 53 -27.45 -3.58 16.10
N VAL A 54 -26.31 -3.56 15.43
CA VAL A 54 -25.09 -4.27 15.87
C VAL A 54 -24.14 -3.24 16.46
N THR A 55 -23.84 -3.37 17.76
CA THR A 55 -22.96 -2.46 18.50
C THR A 55 -21.74 -3.18 19.09
N SER A 56 -21.50 -4.44 18.73
CA SER A 56 -20.38 -5.25 19.22
C SER A 56 -19.36 -5.55 18.10
N GLY A 57 -18.16 -6.02 18.47
CA GLY A 57 -17.08 -6.27 17.52
C GLY A 57 -16.56 -5.00 16.85
N PRO A 58 -16.23 -5.03 15.54
CA PRO A 58 -15.72 -3.87 14.80
C PRO A 58 -16.66 -2.66 14.79
N TYR A 59 -17.97 -2.90 14.94
CA TYR A 59 -19.00 -1.86 15.03
C TYR A 59 -18.93 -1.04 16.33
N ARG A 60 -18.09 -1.44 17.31
CA ARG A 60 -17.75 -0.62 18.49
C ARG A 60 -16.77 0.51 18.17
N LEU A 61 -15.93 0.30 17.17
CA LEU A 61 -14.85 1.22 16.81
C LEU A 61 -15.30 2.24 15.77
N SER A 62 -16.18 1.83 14.85
CA SER A 62 -16.77 2.69 13.82
C SER A 62 -18.19 2.25 13.50
N ARG A 63 -19.06 3.18 13.12
CA ARG A 63 -20.41 2.87 12.60
C ARG A 63 -20.36 2.15 11.25
N ASN A 64 -19.26 2.30 10.51
CA ASN A 64 -19.08 1.84 9.14
C ASN A 64 -17.76 1.06 8.95
N PRO A 65 -17.49 0.00 9.74
CA PRO A 65 -16.21 -0.70 9.71
C PRO A 65 -15.97 -1.42 8.37
N MET A 66 -17.03 -1.81 7.67
CA MET A 66 -16.94 -2.41 6.33
C MET A 66 -16.35 -1.43 5.31
N TYR A 67 -16.81 -0.16 5.31
CA TYR A 67 -16.31 0.85 4.36
C TYR A 67 -14.86 1.24 4.65
N ILE A 68 -14.44 1.23 5.92
CA ILE A 68 -13.02 1.38 6.27
C ILE A 68 -12.20 0.28 5.60
N GLY A 69 -12.64 -0.98 5.70
CA GLY A 69 -12.00 -2.09 5.01
C GLY A 69 -11.94 -1.94 3.49
N VAL A 70 -13.01 -1.43 2.86
CA VAL A 70 -13.01 -1.14 1.41
C VAL A 70 -11.98 -0.06 1.06
N ILE A 71 -11.95 1.04 1.82
CA ILE A 71 -10.97 2.12 1.62
C ILE A 71 -9.55 1.58 1.77
N ASP A 72 -9.28 0.76 2.78
CA ASP A 72 -7.97 0.18 3.02
C ASP A 72 -7.52 -0.71 1.84
N VAL A 73 -8.43 -1.55 1.31
CA VAL A 73 -8.14 -2.39 0.13
C VAL A 73 -7.85 -1.52 -1.10
N LEU A 74 -8.62 -0.46 -1.32
CA LEU A 74 -8.40 0.47 -2.43
C LEU A 74 -7.04 1.18 -2.31
N LEU A 75 -6.65 1.60 -1.10
CA LEU A 75 -5.33 2.20 -0.85
C LEU A 75 -4.20 1.20 -1.11
N GLY A 76 -4.35 -0.05 -0.66
CA GLY A 76 -3.37 -1.11 -0.93
C GLY A 76 -3.21 -1.39 -2.42
N TYR A 77 -4.32 -1.46 -3.16
CA TYR A 77 -4.31 -1.63 -4.62
C TYR A 77 -3.65 -0.44 -5.32
N ALA A 78 -4.03 0.79 -4.97
CA ALA A 78 -3.44 2.00 -5.54
C ALA A 78 -1.93 2.06 -5.30
N LEU A 79 -1.47 1.69 -4.10
CA LEU A 79 -0.04 1.62 -3.79
C LEU A 79 0.68 0.55 -4.63
N ALA A 80 0.10 -0.63 -4.78
CA ALA A 80 0.69 -1.70 -5.59
C ALA A 80 0.84 -1.27 -7.07
N VAL A 81 -0.19 -0.62 -7.62
CA VAL A 81 -0.14 -0.05 -8.98
C VAL A 81 0.93 1.04 -9.08
N ALA A 82 1.00 1.96 -8.11
CA ALA A 82 2.01 3.02 -8.09
C ALA A 82 3.45 2.45 -8.06
N ILE A 83 3.69 1.40 -7.27
CA ILE A 83 4.99 0.70 -7.22
C ILE A 83 5.29 0.05 -8.57
N ALA A 84 4.31 -0.63 -9.20
CA ALA A 84 4.51 -1.26 -10.49
C ALA A 84 4.91 -0.26 -11.58
N PHE A 85 4.22 0.88 -11.66
CA PHE A 85 4.60 1.98 -12.57
C PHE A 85 5.97 2.55 -12.23
N HIS A 86 6.28 2.73 -10.94
CA HIS A 86 7.58 3.22 -10.51
C HIS A 86 8.73 2.31 -10.96
N LEU A 87 8.55 0.99 -10.80
CA LEU A 87 9.52 -0.01 -11.22
C LEU A 87 9.65 -0.07 -12.74
N ARG A 88 8.55 0.02 -13.50
CA ARG A 88 8.58 0.09 -14.95
C ARG A 88 9.38 1.29 -15.45
N VAL A 89 9.17 2.47 -14.86
CA VAL A 89 9.92 3.68 -15.19
C VAL A 89 11.42 3.46 -14.96
N LEU A 90 11.80 2.90 -13.81
CA LEU A 90 13.21 2.68 -13.45
C LEU A 90 13.91 1.60 -14.29
N VAL A 91 13.23 0.50 -14.58
CA VAL A 91 13.83 -0.68 -15.22
C VAL A 91 13.79 -0.58 -16.74
N SER A 92 12.77 0.08 -17.29
CA SER A 92 12.54 0.11 -18.73
C SER A 92 12.62 1.51 -19.31
N GLU A 93 11.83 2.46 -18.79
CA GLU A 93 11.65 3.76 -19.48
C GLU A 93 12.88 4.66 -19.35
N GLU A 94 13.44 4.87 -18.15
CA GLU A 94 14.63 5.72 -17.99
C GLU A 94 15.89 5.12 -18.63
N PRO A 95 16.17 3.80 -18.54
CA PRO A 95 17.29 3.21 -19.26
C PRO A 95 17.14 3.30 -20.77
N TRP A 96 15.93 3.11 -21.29
CA TRP A 96 15.65 3.32 -22.72
C TRP A 96 15.87 4.78 -23.11
N ALA A 97 15.31 5.73 -22.36
CA ALA A 97 15.47 7.16 -22.63
C ALA A 97 16.95 7.58 -22.59
N ARG A 98 17.72 7.08 -21.61
CA ARG A 98 19.17 7.31 -21.53
C ARG A 98 19.90 6.77 -22.76
N ARG A 99 19.56 5.56 -23.24
CA ARG A 99 20.18 4.96 -24.42
C ARG A 99 19.83 5.70 -25.71
N THR A 100 18.61 6.21 -25.82
CA THR A 100 18.10 6.88 -27.02
C THR A 100 18.57 8.33 -27.12
N PHE A 101 18.54 9.09 -26.01
CA PHE A 101 18.76 10.54 -26.00
C PHE A 101 20.09 10.97 -25.36
N GLY A 102 20.80 10.08 -24.67
CA GLY A 102 22.15 10.33 -24.15
C GLY A 102 22.25 11.58 -23.26
N ALA A 103 23.07 12.55 -23.67
CA ALA A 103 23.37 13.76 -22.90
C ALA A 103 22.13 14.64 -22.66
N ASP A 104 21.25 14.78 -23.66
CA ASP A 104 20.04 15.59 -23.54
C ASP A 104 19.11 15.08 -22.42
N TRP A 105 19.06 13.76 -22.26
CA TRP A 105 18.31 13.12 -21.18
C TRP A 105 18.96 13.35 -19.81
N GLU A 106 20.28 13.25 -19.70
CA GLU A 106 21.01 13.51 -18.45
C GLU A 106 20.85 14.97 -17.98
N ASP A 107 20.88 15.91 -18.93
CA ASP A 107 20.62 17.32 -18.67
C ASP A 107 19.16 17.57 -18.25
N TYR A 108 18.21 16.93 -18.92
CA TYR A 108 16.78 17.04 -18.59
C TYR A 108 16.47 16.52 -17.19
N ARG A 109 16.92 15.29 -16.86
CA ARG A 109 16.63 14.65 -15.56
C ARG A 109 17.28 15.34 -14.37
N ALA A 110 18.38 16.08 -14.57
CA ALA A 110 19.00 16.89 -13.53
C ALA A 110 18.07 18.06 -13.11
N ARG A 111 17.32 18.61 -14.07
CA ARG A 111 16.40 19.73 -13.87
C ARG A 111 15.01 19.29 -13.43
N VAL A 112 14.50 18.19 -13.97
CA VAL A 112 13.11 17.74 -13.77
C VAL A 112 13.05 16.52 -12.85
N PRO A 113 12.42 16.63 -11.66
CA PRO A 113 12.23 15.49 -10.77
C PRO A 113 11.21 14.48 -11.33
N ARG A 114 11.33 13.22 -10.92
CA ARG A 114 10.56 12.11 -11.48
C ARG A 114 9.04 12.15 -11.18
N TRP A 115 8.64 12.54 -9.98
CA TRP A 115 7.24 12.41 -9.52
C TRP A 115 6.64 13.70 -8.99
N LEU A 116 7.32 14.35 -8.04
CA LEU A 116 6.79 15.54 -7.39
C LEU A 116 7.51 16.77 -7.95
N PRO A 117 6.77 17.81 -8.40
CA PRO A 117 7.37 19.03 -8.90
C PRO A 117 8.12 19.75 -7.78
N ARG A 118 9.23 20.42 -8.12
CA ARG A 118 9.91 21.32 -7.19
C ARG A 118 9.04 22.57 -7.04
N LEU A 119 8.24 22.63 -5.97
CA LEU A 119 7.51 23.84 -5.63
C LEU A 119 8.53 24.91 -5.20
N ARG A 120 8.70 25.95 -6.02
CA ARG A 120 9.53 27.11 -5.66
C ARG A 120 8.73 27.94 -4.66
N LYS A 121 9.27 28.20 -3.46
CA LYS A 121 8.73 29.24 -2.59
C LYS A 121 8.93 30.58 -3.32
N SER A 122 7.83 31.28 -3.63
CA SER A 122 7.85 32.68 -4.06
C SER A 122 8.13 33.58 -2.86
#